data_AF-G2WMW3-F1
#
_entry.id   AF-G2WMW3-F1
#
_cell.length_a   1.000
_cell.length_b   1.000
_cell.length_c   1.000
_cell.angle_alpha   90.00
_cell.angle_beta   90.00
_cell.angle_gamma   90.00
#
_symmetry.space_group_name_H-M   'P 1'
#
loop_
_entity.id
_entity.type
_entity.pdbx_description
1 polymer ?
#
loop_
_entity_poly.entity_id
_entity_poly.type
_entity_poly.pdbx_seq_one_letter_code
_entity_poly.pdbx_strand_id
1 'polypeptide(L)'
;ISISTDTGSERMKQIIQAIKQFSQVNDFSLHLPMDWTPIITSTIITFITVLLFKKQSKLMFSIISSRIIWATLSTFFIICMISAYMFNQIRNTQLAGVGPKGEVMYFLPNEFQHQFAIETQVMVLIYGTLAALVVVLVKGIQFLRSHLYPETKKAYFIDAILASFCALFIYVFFAALTTVFTIKSPAYPFPLLRLSAPFK
;
A
#
# COMPACT_ATOMS: atom_id res chain seq x y z
N ILE A 1 -11.86 9.32 5.36
CA ILE A 1 -12.81 10.47 5.45
C ILE A 1 -11.99 11.67 5.93
N SER A 2 -11.18 12.25 5.05
CA SER A 2 -10.66 13.60 5.23
C SER A 2 -11.72 14.52 4.64
N ILE A 3 -12.51 15.13 5.52
CA ILE A 3 -13.55 16.08 5.13
C ILE A 3 -12.83 17.21 4.42
N SER A 4 -13.09 17.34 3.13
CA SER A 4 -12.51 18.26 2.18
C SER A 4 -12.72 19.71 2.60
N THR A 5 -11.73 20.32 3.26
CA THR A 5 -11.57 21.77 3.33
C THR A 5 -11.11 22.37 1.98
N ASP A 6 -10.64 21.54 1.06
CA ASP A 6 -10.07 21.97 -0.24
C ASP A 6 -11.11 22.47 -1.26
N THR A 7 -12.34 21.95 -1.28
CA THR A 7 -13.33 22.36 -2.31
C THR A 7 -13.85 23.78 -2.10
N GLY A 8 -13.92 24.23 -0.84
CA GLY A 8 -14.39 25.58 -0.51
C GLY A 8 -13.32 26.65 -0.80
N SER A 9 -12.07 26.37 -0.42
CA SER A 9 -10.94 27.28 -0.64
C SER A 9 -10.65 27.45 -2.14
N GLU A 10 -10.71 26.38 -2.93
CA GLU A 10 -10.52 26.44 -4.39
C GLU A 10 -11.64 27.21 -5.10
N ARG A 11 -12.91 27.02 -4.69
CA ARG A 11 -14.03 27.82 -5.23
C ARG A 11 -13.92 29.29 -4.86
N MET A 12 -13.46 29.59 -3.64
CA MET A 12 -13.24 30.96 -3.18
C MET A 12 -12.09 31.64 -3.94
N LYS A 13 -11.00 30.92 -4.22
CA LYS A 13 -9.91 31.40 -5.09
C LYS A 13 -10.41 31.71 -6.50
N GLN A 14 -11.25 30.84 -7.09
CA GLN A 14 -11.83 31.07 -8.42
C GLN A 14 -12.73 32.32 -8.47
N ILE A 15 -13.58 32.52 -7.45
CA ILE A 15 -14.44 33.71 -7.34
C ILE A 15 -13.59 34.98 -7.18
N ILE A 16 -12.55 34.94 -6.35
CA ILE A 16 -11.64 36.07 -6.15
C ILE A 16 -10.85 36.39 -7.42
N GLN A 17 -10.43 35.37 -8.18
CA GLN A 17 -9.77 35.55 -9.47
C GLN A 17 -10.71 36.21 -10.49
N ALA A 18 -11.99 35.81 -10.51
CA ALA A 18 -13.00 36.47 -11.34
C ALA A 18 -13.21 37.93 -10.93
N ILE A 19 -13.35 38.22 -9.62
CA ILE A 19 -13.51 39.59 -9.11
C ILE A 19 -12.26 40.45 -9.39
N LYS A 20 -11.06 39.88 -9.28
CA LYS A 20 -9.79 40.55 -9.60
C LYS A 20 -9.71 40.94 -11.09
N GLN A 21 -10.24 40.10 -11.97
CA GLN A 21 -10.30 40.38 -13.41
C GLN A 21 -11.24 41.54 -13.75
N PHE A 22 -12.35 41.70 -13.01
CA PHE A 22 -13.32 42.78 -13.23
C PHE A 22 -12.98 44.09 -12.52
N SER A 23 -12.35 44.04 -11.35
CA SER A 23 -12.25 45.21 -10.46
C SER A 23 -10.88 45.92 -10.50
N GLN A 24 -9.86 45.37 -11.15
CA GLN A 24 -8.51 45.97 -11.29
C GLN A 24 -7.80 46.35 -9.95
N VAL A 25 -8.35 45.95 -8.80
CA VAL A 25 -7.76 46.12 -7.46
C VAL A 25 -6.82 44.94 -7.18
N ASN A 26 -5.53 45.23 -6.96
CA ASN A 26 -4.48 44.22 -6.83
C ASN A 26 -4.26 43.69 -5.40
N ASP A 27 -4.83 44.33 -4.38
CA ASP A 27 -4.46 44.12 -2.95
C ASP A 27 -5.48 43.30 -2.14
N PHE A 28 -5.87 42.11 -2.62
CA PHE A 28 -6.61 41.17 -1.77
C PHE A 28 -5.66 40.13 -1.18
N SER A 29 -5.34 40.26 0.13
CA SER A 29 -4.64 39.21 0.87
C SER A 29 -5.64 38.17 1.38
N LEU A 30 -5.61 36.98 0.77
CA LEU A 30 -6.42 35.86 1.19
C LEU A 30 -5.74 35.15 2.37
N HIS A 31 -6.27 35.36 3.57
CA HIS A 31 -5.86 34.60 4.76
C HIS A 31 -6.74 33.35 4.88
N LEU A 32 -6.19 32.19 4.50
CA LEU A 32 -6.81 30.91 4.80
C LEU A 32 -6.71 30.66 6.32
N PRO A 33 -7.77 30.17 6.98
CA PRO A 33 -7.65 29.75 8.37
C PRO A 33 -6.57 28.67 8.48
N MET A 34 -5.72 28.77 9.50
CA MET A 34 -4.69 27.75 9.71
C MET A 34 -5.34 26.43 10.11
N ASP A 35 -5.04 25.36 9.38
CA ASP A 35 -5.48 24.01 9.76
C ASP A 35 -4.72 23.55 11.00
N TRP A 36 -5.35 23.66 12.17
CA TRP A 36 -4.78 23.26 13.46
C TRP A 36 -4.73 21.74 13.64
N THR A 37 -5.52 20.98 12.87
CA THR A 37 -5.61 19.51 12.96
C THR A 37 -4.25 18.80 12.85
N PRO A 38 -3.41 19.03 11.82
CA PRO A 38 -2.08 18.41 11.74
C PRO A 38 -1.16 18.79 12.92
N ILE A 39 -1.27 20.03 13.41
CA ILE A 39 -0.46 20.52 14.53
C ILE A 39 -0.87 19.82 15.83
N ILE A 40 -2.17 19.76 16.12
CA ILE A 40 -2.69 19.11 17.33
C ILE A 40 -2.41 17.60 17.30
N THR A 41 -2.66 16.95 16.16
CA THR A 41 -2.41 15.51 16.02
C THR A 41 -0.94 15.17 16.17
N SER A 42 -0.03 15.92 15.54
CA SER A 42 1.41 15.70 15.68
C SER A 42 1.89 15.92 17.13
N THR A 43 1.36 16.94 17.81
CA THR A 43 1.68 17.22 19.23
C THR A 43 1.22 16.10 20.15
N ILE A 44 0.01 15.58 19.96
CA ILE A 44 -0.51 14.46 20.77
C ILE A 44 0.31 13.19 20.54
N ILE A 45 0.62 12.87 19.28
CA ILE A 45 1.40 11.67 18.92
C ILE A 45 2.80 11.75 19.52
N THR A 46 3.48 12.88 19.40
CA THR A 46 4.81 13.08 19.97
C THR A 46 4.78 13.00 21.50
N PHE A 47 3.78 13.61 22.15
CA PHE A 47 3.63 13.52 23.60
C PHE A 47 3.43 12.09 24.10
N ILE A 48 2.54 11.32 23.47
CA ILE A 48 2.32 9.90 23.79
C ILE A 48 3.61 9.09 23.59
N THR A 49 4.32 9.33 22.49
CA THR A 49 5.57 8.64 22.17
C THR A 49 6.63 8.87 23.25
N VAL A 50 6.81 10.13 23.68
CA VAL A 50 7.75 10.48 24.75
C VAL A 50 7.35 9.85 26.09
N LEU A 51 6.06 9.84 26.43
CA LEU A 51 5.57 9.18 27.65
C LEU A 51 5.81 7.68 27.65
N LEU A 52 5.57 7.00 26.52
CA LEU A 52 5.86 5.57 26.37
C LEU A 52 7.36 5.29 26.49
N PHE A 53 8.20 6.14 25.89
CA PHE A 53 9.65 6.04 25.97
C PHE A 53 10.17 6.19 27.41
N LYS A 54 9.60 7.12 28.18
CA LYS A 54 9.97 7.33 29.58
C LYS A 54 9.47 6.20 30.49
N LYS A 55 8.23 5.74 30.30
CA LYS A 55 7.61 4.71 31.14
C LYS A 55 8.16 3.30 30.90
N GLN A 56 8.51 2.98 29.66
CA GLN A 56 8.93 1.63 29.24
C GLN A 56 10.22 1.67 28.41
N SER A 57 11.23 2.40 28.89
CA SER A 57 12.51 2.61 28.18
C SER A 57 13.20 1.30 27.76
N LYS A 58 13.18 0.27 28.62
CA LYS A 58 13.76 -1.06 28.31
C LYS A 58 13.06 -1.73 27.11
N LEU A 59 11.73 -1.67 27.06
CA LEU A 59 10.94 -2.29 25.99
C LEU A 59 11.13 -1.51 24.68
N MET A 60 11.10 -0.18 24.72
CA MET A 60 11.38 0.66 23.55
C MET A 60 12.78 0.43 22.99
N PHE A 61 13.79 0.31 23.86
CA PHE A 61 15.14 -0.02 23.44
C PHE A 61 15.24 -1.41 22.80
N SER A 62 14.51 -2.40 23.31
CA SER A 62 14.43 -3.72 22.70
C SER A 62 13.78 -3.69 21.32
N ILE A 63 12.70 -2.92 21.15
CA ILE A 63 12.00 -2.75 19.87
C ILE A 63 12.93 -2.05 18.84
N ILE A 64 13.52 -0.92 19.21
CA ILE A 64 14.39 -0.15 18.30
C ILE A 64 15.68 -0.91 17.93
N SER A 65 16.16 -1.81 18.79
CA SER A 65 17.35 -2.62 18.52
C SER A 65 17.03 -3.91 17.74
N SER A 66 15.76 -4.31 17.63
CA SER A 66 15.37 -5.57 17.01
C SER A 66 15.58 -5.56 15.49
N ARG A 67 16.48 -6.43 15.02
CA ARG A 67 16.76 -6.61 13.58
C ARG A 67 15.52 -7.04 12.78
N ILE A 68 14.63 -7.82 13.37
CA ILE A 68 13.42 -8.32 12.69
C ILE A 68 12.46 -7.18 12.39
N ILE A 69 12.33 -6.23 13.33
CA ILE A 69 11.44 -5.07 13.16
C ILE A 69 11.97 -4.18 12.03
N TRP A 70 13.26 -3.86 12.04
CA TRP A 70 13.87 -3.10 10.94
C TRP A 70 13.80 -3.82 9.60
N ALA A 71 14.07 -5.13 9.56
CA ALA A 71 13.97 -5.91 8.33
C ALA A 71 12.54 -5.88 7.76
N THR A 72 11.52 -6.03 8.63
CA THR A 72 10.11 -5.97 8.23
C THR A 72 9.73 -4.58 7.75
N LEU A 73 10.11 -3.54 8.50
CA LEU A 73 9.82 -2.15 8.18
C LEU A 73 10.46 -1.72 6.86
N SER A 74 11.75 -2.03 6.65
CA SER A 74 12.45 -1.73 5.40
C SER A 74 11.86 -2.49 4.23
N THR A 75 11.49 -3.77 4.40
CA THR A 75 10.85 -4.55 3.33
C THR A 75 9.48 -3.99 2.97
N PHE A 76 8.67 -3.65 3.97
CA PHE A 76 7.37 -3.00 3.77
C PHE A 76 7.52 -1.67 3.04
N PHE A 77 8.50 -0.85 3.43
CA PHE A 77 8.81 0.40 2.75
C PHE A 77 9.16 0.20 1.27
N ILE A 78 10.02 -0.79 0.97
CA ILE A 78 10.37 -1.15 -0.41
C ILE A 78 9.12 -1.55 -1.19
N ILE A 79 8.25 -2.40 -0.64
CA ILE A 79 7.00 -2.84 -1.29
C ILE A 79 6.10 -1.65 -1.62
N CYS A 80 5.91 -0.71 -0.69
CA CYS A 80 5.12 0.50 -0.92
C CYS A 80 5.71 1.37 -2.03
N MET A 81 7.05 1.50 -2.08
CA MET A 81 7.73 2.31 -3.10
C MET A 81 7.64 1.67 -4.49
N ILE A 82 7.89 0.37 -4.63
CA ILE A 82 7.80 -0.33 -5.93
C ILE A 82 6.35 -0.45 -6.45
N SER A 83 5.36 -0.37 -5.57
CA SER A 83 3.93 -0.35 -5.95
C SER A 83 3.44 1.00 -6.48
N ALA A 84 4.34 1.99 -6.58
CA ALA A 84 4.08 3.35 -7.07
C ALA A 84 3.16 4.20 -6.16
N TYR A 85 3.28 4.08 -4.83
CA TYR A 85 2.55 4.96 -3.90
C TYR A 85 2.77 6.46 -4.17
N MET A 86 3.98 6.85 -4.56
CA MET A 86 4.32 8.24 -4.91
C MET A 86 3.63 8.75 -6.17
N PHE A 87 3.28 7.86 -7.11
CA PHE A 87 2.54 8.26 -8.31
C PHE A 87 1.15 8.80 -7.91
N ASN A 88 0.46 8.11 -7.02
CA ASN A 88 -0.85 8.52 -6.51
C ASN A 88 -0.75 9.85 -5.74
N GLN A 89 0.29 10.01 -4.92
CA GLN A 89 0.53 11.22 -4.13
C GLN A 89 0.75 12.46 -5.02
N ILE A 90 1.50 12.32 -6.12
CA ILE A 90 1.83 13.45 -7.01
C ILE A 90 0.65 13.78 -7.94
N ARG A 91 -0.05 12.77 -8.44
CA ARG A 91 -1.08 12.93 -9.47
C ARG A 91 -2.50 13.03 -8.92
N ASN A 92 -2.70 12.87 -7.61
CA ASN A 92 -4.03 12.85 -6.99
C ASN A 92 -4.99 11.93 -7.75
N THR A 93 -4.54 10.70 -8.01
CA THR A 93 -5.25 9.71 -8.82
C THR A 93 -6.63 9.39 -8.22
N GLN A 94 -7.61 9.16 -9.09
CA GLN A 94 -8.92 8.68 -8.66
C GLN A 94 -8.82 7.32 -7.98
N LEU A 95 -9.75 7.04 -7.04
CA LEU A 95 -9.76 5.79 -6.30
C LEU A 95 -10.07 4.58 -7.18
N ALA A 96 -11.10 4.70 -8.02
CA ALA A 96 -11.52 3.71 -9.01
C ALA A 96 -12.22 4.44 -10.16
N GLY A 97 -12.27 3.80 -11.34
CA GLY A 97 -12.99 4.31 -12.50
C GLY A 97 -14.43 3.82 -12.56
N VAL A 98 -15.19 4.36 -13.52
CA VAL A 98 -16.52 3.85 -13.88
C VAL A 98 -16.45 3.34 -15.31
N GLY A 99 -16.81 2.07 -15.51
CA GLY A 99 -16.84 1.43 -16.81
C GLY A 99 -18.01 1.90 -17.68
N PRO A 100 -18.06 1.50 -18.96
CA PRO A 100 -19.09 1.92 -19.92
C PRO A 100 -20.53 1.60 -19.50
N LYS A 101 -20.71 0.62 -18.61
CA LYS A 101 -22.01 0.16 -18.11
C LYS A 101 -22.34 0.64 -16.69
N GLY A 102 -21.56 1.56 -16.14
CA GLY A 102 -21.71 2.02 -14.76
C GLY A 102 -21.08 1.10 -13.70
N GLU A 103 -20.36 0.05 -14.13
CA GLU A 103 -19.64 -0.87 -13.24
C GLU A 103 -18.38 -0.19 -12.68
N VAL A 104 -17.97 -0.56 -11.45
CA VAL A 104 -16.74 -0.03 -10.83
C VAL A 104 -15.54 -0.68 -11.49
N MET A 105 -14.70 0.13 -12.13
CA MET A 105 -13.50 -0.34 -12.82
C MET A 105 -12.29 -0.22 -11.88
N TYR A 106 -11.77 -1.37 -11.45
CA TYR A 106 -10.63 -1.45 -10.53
C TYR A 106 -9.27 -1.26 -11.21
N PHE A 107 -9.16 -1.66 -12.48
CA PHE A 107 -7.94 -1.53 -13.28
C PHE A 107 -8.23 -0.76 -14.56
N LEU A 108 -7.37 0.19 -14.95
CA LEU A 108 -7.44 0.78 -16.29
C LEU A 108 -7.00 -0.27 -17.32
N PRO A 109 -7.90 -0.72 -18.22
CA PRO A 109 -7.50 -1.62 -19.29
C PRO A 109 -6.68 -0.87 -20.34
N ASN A 110 -5.65 -1.53 -20.88
CA ASN A 110 -4.85 -1.03 -22.01
C ASN A 110 -4.10 0.30 -21.75
N GLU A 111 -3.88 0.68 -20.48
CA GLU A 111 -3.17 1.90 -20.12
C GLU A 111 -2.06 1.61 -19.10
N PHE A 112 -0.83 1.94 -19.47
CA PHE A 112 0.36 1.70 -18.64
C PHE A 112 0.84 2.95 -17.91
N GLN A 113 0.55 4.13 -18.43
CA GLN A 113 1.08 5.38 -17.88
C GLN A 113 0.22 5.89 -16.72
N HIS A 114 -1.04 5.47 -16.66
CA HIS A 114 -1.98 5.83 -15.61
C HIS A 114 -2.33 4.65 -14.71
N GLN A 115 -2.71 4.98 -13.47
CA GLN A 115 -2.96 4.02 -12.40
C GLN A 115 -4.02 4.61 -11.44
N PHE A 116 -4.98 3.79 -11.03
CA PHE A 116 -5.89 4.15 -9.93
C PHE A 116 -5.25 3.87 -8.56
N ALA A 117 -5.73 4.55 -7.53
CA ALA A 117 -5.23 4.33 -6.17
C ALA A 117 -5.50 2.89 -5.68
N ILE A 118 -6.63 2.29 -6.09
CA ILE A 118 -6.96 0.90 -5.73
C ILE A 118 -5.99 -0.10 -6.36
N GLU A 119 -5.47 0.15 -7.57
CA GLU A 119 -4.48 -0.72 -8.22
C GLU A 119 -3.20 -0.80 -7.39
N THR A 120 -2.73 0.33 -6.86
CA THR A 120 -1.56 0.36 -5.97
C THR A 120 -1.77 -0.48 -4.72
N GLN A 121 -2.96 -0.42 -4.11
CA GLN A 121 -3.27 -1.23 -2.92
C GLN A 121 -3.27 -2.72 -3.23
N VAL A 122 -3.85 -3.11 -4.37
CA VAL A 122 -3.82 -4.50 -4.84
C VAL A 122 -2.38 -4.95 -5.10
N MET A 123 -1.54 -4.11 -5.71
CA MET A 123 -0.12 -4.42 -5.93
C MET A 123 0.65 -4.61 -4.63
N VAL A 124 0.44 -3.73 -3.63
CA VAL A 124 1.05 -3.87 -2.31
C VAL A 124 0.68 -5.21 -1.67
N LEU A 125 -0.59 -5.62 -1.79
CA LEU A 125 -1.04 -6.92 -1.27
C LEU A 125 -0.38 -8.08 -2.02
N ILE A 126 -0.35 -8.08 -3.36
CA ILE A 126 0.25 -9.16 -4.14
C ILE A 126 1.74 -9.29 -3.85
N TYR A 127 2.50 -8.18 -3.93
CA TYR A 127 3.94 -8.18 -3.64
C TYR A 127 4.24 -8.50 -2.18
N GLY A 128 3.43 -7.99 -1.25
CA GLY A 128 3.57 -8.27 0.17
C GLY A 128 3.33 -9.74 0.50
N THR A 129 2.28 -10.35 -0.04
CA THR A 129 2.01 -11.77 0.16
C THR A 129 3.09 -12.65 -0.48
N LEU A 130 3.55 -12.33 -1.70
CA LEU A 130 4.66 -13.05 -2.34
C LEU A 130 5.94 -12.99 -1.50
N ALA A 131 6.32 -11.80 -1.03
CA ALA A 131 7.49 -11.62 -0.17
C ALA A 131 7.35 -12.41 1.14
N ALA A 132 6.17 -12.34 1.79
CA ALA A 132 5.89 -13.09 3.01
C ALA A 132 5.97 -14.61 2.79
N LEU A 133 5.40 -15.13 1.70
CA LEU A 133 5.45 -16.55 1.36
C LEU A 133 6.89 -17.03 1.15
N VAL A 134 7.73 -16.26 0.45
CA VAL A 134 9.15 -16.59 0.27
C VAL A 134 9.89 -16.60 1.61
N VAL A 135 9.62 -15.64 2.49
CA VAL A 135 10.21 -15.60 3.84
C VAL A 135 9.76 -16.80 4.68
N VAL A 136 8.48 -17.17 4.63
CA VAL A 136 7.94 -18.35 5.31
C VAL A 136 8.57 -19.63 4.77
N LEU A 137 8.75 -19.75 3.46
CA LEU A 137 9.38 -20.90 2.83
C LEU A 137 10.81 -21.11 3.32
N VAL A 138 11.60 -20.04 3.41
CA VAL A 138 13.02 -20.12 3.80
C VAL A 138 13.19 -20.22 5.32
N LYS A 139 12.57 -19.33 6.08
CA LYS A 139 12.79 -19.21 7.54
C LYS A 139 11.63 -19.78 8.37
N GLY A 140 10.40 -19.65 7.89
CA GLY A 140 9.22 -20.12 8.61
C GLY A 140 9.21 -21.64 8.80
N ILE A 141 9.55 -22.40 7.75
CA ILE A 141 9.63 -23.87 7.84
C ILE A 141 10.73 -24.30 8.81
N GLN A 142 11.91 -23.68 8.74
CA GLN A 142 13.02 -23.96 9.67
C GLN A 142 12.64 -23.67 11.13
N PHE A 143 11.96 -22.55 11.37
CA PHE A 143 11.48 -22.17 12.69
C PHE A 143 10.44 -23.16 13.24
N LEU A 144 9.47 -23.58 12.40
CA LEU A 144 8.46 -24.57 12.79
C LEU A 144 9.08 -25.92 13.13
N ARG A 145 10.06 -26.39 12.34
CA ARG A 145 10.81 -27.62 12.63
C ARG A 145 11.45 -27.56 14.01
N SER A 146 12.13 -26.45 14.33
CA SER A 146 12.83 -26.29 15.60
C SER A 146 11.91 -26.22 16.82
N HIS A 147 10.69 -25.69 16.68
CA HIS A 147 9.80 -25.44 17.82
C HIS A 147 8.74 -26.52 18.02
N LEU A 148 8.23 -27.12 16.94
CA LEU A 148 7.04 -27.97 16.99
C LEU A 148 7.35 -29.47 16.90
N TYR A 149 8.38 -29.89 16.16
CA TYR A 149 8.67 -31.32 15.91
C TYR A 149 10.16 -31.67 15.78
N PRO A 150 11.04 -31.24 16.71
CA PRO A 150 12.49 -31.34 16.57
C PRO A 150 13.04 -32.77 16.39
N GLU A 151 12.39 -33.79 16.99
CA GLU A 151 12.92 -35.18 17.07
C GLU A 151 12.02 -36.21 16.37
N THR A 152 11.31 -35.80 15.32
CA THR A 152 10.31 -36.68 14.69
C THR A 152 10.86 -37.34 13.44
N LYS A 153 10.83 -38.67 13.35
CA LYS A 153 11.20 -39.42 12.12
C LYS A 153 10.39 -38.99 10.88
N LYS A 154 9.23 -38.36 11.09
CA LYS A 154 8.33 -37.82 10.05
C LYS A 154 8.55 -36.33 9.73
N ALA A 155 9.57 -35.67 10.31
CA ALA A 155 9.82 -34.24 10.12
C ALA A 155 9.99 -33.88 8.64
N TYR A 156 10.77 -34.66 7.89
CA TYR A 156 10.98 -34.46 6.45
C TYR A 156 9.68 -34.48 5.63
N PHE A 157 8.75 -35.36 5.99
CA PHE A 157 7.46 -35.46 5.31
C PHE A 157 6.58 -34.23 5.58
N ILE A 158 6.56 -33.76 6.83
CA ILE A 158 5.82 -32.55 7.22
C ILE A 158 6.40 -31.32 6.52
N ASP A 159 7.73 -31.19 6.49
CA ASP A 159 8.40 -30.07 5.82
C ASP A 159 8.13 -30.08 4.32
N ALA A 160 8.13 -31.26 3.68
CA ALA A 160 7.81 -31.40 2.26
C ALA A 160 6.37 -30.97 1.96
N ILE A 161 5.39 -31.36 2.79
CA ILE A 161 4.00 -30.93 2.63
C ILE A 161 3.88 -29.41 2.78
N LEU A 162 4.47 -28.85 3.83
CA LEU A 162 4.39 -27.41 4.09
C LEU A 162 5.08 -26.60 3.00
N ALA A 163 6.25 -27.05 2.53
CA ALA A 163 6.97 -26.43 1.41
C ALA A 163 6.17 -26.53 0.11
N SER A 164 5.57 -27.69 -0.18
CA SER A 164 4.73 -27.87 -1.37
C SER A 164 3.50 -26.98 -1.32
N PHE A 165 2.86 -26.84 -0.16
CA PHE A 165 1.72 -25.95 0.01
C PHE A 165 2.12 -24.48 -0.18
N CYS A 166 3.24 -24.06 0.43
CA CYS A 166 3.76 -22.70 0.26
C CYS A 166 4.12 -22.42 -1.22
N ALA A 167 4.76 -23.36 -1.91
CA ALA A 167 5.08 -23.25 -3.33
C ALA A 167 3.82 -23.13 -4.20
N LEU A 168 2.75 -23.87 -3.89
CA LEU A 168 1.46 -23.74 -4.56
C LEU A 168 0.89 -22.33 -4.40
N PHE A 169 0.92 -21.77 -3.19
CA PHE A 169 0.45 -20.40 -2.95
C PHE A 169 1.29 -19.35 -3.69
N ILE A 170 2.62 -19.51 -3.72
CA ILE A 170 3.50 -18.64 -4.50
C ILE A 170 3.10 -18.68 -5.98
N TYR A 171 2.85 -19.87 -6.53
CA TYR A 171 2.41 -20.03 -7.92
C TYR A 171 1.07 -19.31 -8.18
N VAL A 172 0.09 -19.45 -7.29
CA VAL A 172 -1.22 -18.78 -7.42
C VAL A 172 -1.10 -17.26 -7.39
N PHE A 173 -0.36 -16.70 -6.43
CA PHE A 173 -0.16 -15.25 -6.35
C PHE A 173 0.67 -14.70 -7.51
N PHE A 174 1.65 -15.46 -7.99
CA PHE A 174 2.41 -15.09 -9.18
C PHE A 174 1.55 -15.14 -10.44
N ALA A 175 0.65 -16.12 -10.55
CA ALA A 175 -0.34 -16.14 -11.63
C ALA A 175 -1.31 -14.95 -11.57
N ALA A 176 -1.73 -14.53 -10.37
CA ALA A 176 -2.52 -13.32 -10.18
C ALA A 176 -1.78 -12.06 -10.68
N LEU A 177 -0.47 -11.94 -10.37
CA LEU A 177 0.38 -10.88 -10.90
C LEU A 177 0.42 -10.86 -12.43
N THR A 178 0.61 -12.03 -13.08
CA THR A 178 0.60 -12.11 -14.54
C THR A 178 -0.77 -11.78 -15.15
N THR A 179 -1.85 -12.07 -14.44
CA THR A 179 -3.21 -11.68 -14.86
C THR A 179 -3.36 -10.16 -14.86
N VAL A 180 -2.93 -9.48 -13.80
CA VAL A 180 -2.98 -8.01 -13.77
C VAL A 180 -2.09 -7.40 -14.86
N PHE A 181 -0.92 -7.98 -15.09
CA PHE A 181 -0.05 -7.55 -16.19
C PHE A 181 -0.73 -7.69 -17.55
N THR A 182 -1.48 -8.77 -17.77
CA THR A 182 -2.25 -9.00 -19.01
C THR A 182 -3.41 -8.00 -19.18
N ILE A 183 -4.03 -7.55 -18.09
CA ILE A 183 -5.08 -6.52 -18.13
C ILE A 183 -4.52 -5.17 -18.60
N LYS A 184 -3.34 -4.79 -18.10
CA LYS A 184 -2.65 -3.57 -18.56
C LYS A 184 -2.03 -3.73 -19.95
N SER A 185 -1.58 -4.94 -20.28
CA SER A 185 -0.93 -5.28 -21.55
C SER A 185 -1.68 -6.41 -22.26
N PRO A 186 -2.69 -6.11 -23.10
CA PRO A 186 -3.40 -7.15 -23.82
C PRO A 186 -2.49 -7.91 -24.81
N ALA A 187 -1.36 -7.31 -25.20
CA ALA A 187 -0.35 -7.93 -26.04
C ALA A 187 0.52 -8.97 -25.31
N TYR A 188 0.42 -9.12 -23.98
CA TYR A 188 1.24 -10.07 -23.23
C TYR A 188 0.82 -11.53 -23.51
N PRO A 189 1.69 -12.36 -24.11
CA PRO A 189 1.28 -13.67 -24.62
C PRO A 189 1.42 -14.82 -23.61
N PHE A 190 1.92 -14.57 -22.39
CA PHE A 190 2.30 -15.63 -21.44
C PHE A 190 1.58 -15.56 -20.07
N PRO A 191 0.24 -15.59 -20.00
CA PRO A 191 -0.47 -15.71 -18.73
C PRO A 191 -0.29 -17.13 -18.15
N LEU A 192 0.03 -17.25 -16.86
CA LEU A 192 0.16 -18.57 -16.22
C LEU A 192 -1.20 -19.21 -15.94
N LEU A 193 -2.09 -18.48 -15.26
CA LEU A 193 -3.45 -18.92 -14.95
C LEU A 193 -4.38 -17.70 -15.01
N ARG A 194 -5.47 -17.79 -15.76
CA ARG A 194 -6.40 -16.66 -15.96
C ARG A 194 -7.39 -16.56 -14.80
N LEU A 195 -7.02 -15.81 -13.76
CA LEU A 195 -7.91 -15.46 -12.64
C LEU A 195 -8.74 -14.23 -13.03
N SER A 196 -9.67 -14.36 -13.98
CA SER A 196 -10.43 -13.21 -14.50
C SER A 196 -11.64 -12.79 -13.65
N ALA A 197 -11.98 -13.55 -12.60
CA ALA A 197 -13.18 -13.32 -11.80
C ALA A 197 -13.07 -12.15 -10.79
N PRO A 198 -11.97 -11.97 -10.02
CA PRO A 198 -11.90 -10.92 -9.01
C PRO A 198 -11.51 -9.53 -9.56
N PHE A 199 -11.22 -9.41 -10.86
CA PHE A 199 -10.63 -8.20 -11.47
C PHE A 199 -11.43 -7.66 -12.66
N LYS A 200 -12.66 -8.14 -12.87
CA LYS A 200 -13.61 -7.57 -13.83
C LYS A 200 -14.39 -6.43 -13.21
#